data_AF-A0AAE6Z3E9-F1
#
_entry.id   AF-A0AAE6Z3E9-F1
#
_cell.length_a   1.000
_cell.length_b   1.000
_cell.length_c   1.000
_cell.angle_alpha   90.00
_cell.angle_beta   90.00
_cell.angle_gamma   90.00
#
_symmetry.space_group_name_H-M   'P 1'
#
loop_
_entity.id
_entity.type
_entity.pdbx_description
1 polymer ?
#
loop_
_entity_poly.entity_id
_entity_poly.type
_entity_poly.pdbx_seq_one_letter_code
_entity_poly.pdbx_strand_id
1 'polypeptide(L)'
;MNEHYLTELPAGSHWSLLMRRGTALRLTDIEGGANVGMLFYNPENTLERYNAPDTLKCQHTFRLTTGHCLYSDMGRIFCGIEADGFGWHDTVCGTANAQQVARQFGELNYQQARNERHQNGYDSFLVELAKYGLGKRDMAACVNFFAHVGSDDNGNLRLEQQGKAGASVTLRFAMDTLVILHTCPHPLSTATDYPRHPVRLTLDYQRAPLPAICLERPENQRGLRNNTLYYLAEQPQGV
;
A
#
# COMPACT_ATOMS: atom_id res chain seq x y z
N MET A 1 -28.13 6.39 3.19
CA MET A 1 -27.01 6.68 2.26
C MET A 1 -26.08 5.49 2.32
N ASN A 2 -25.55 4.99 1.20
CA ASN A 2 -24.51 3.96 1.27
C ASN A 2 -23.33 4.53 2.08
N GLU A 3 -22.99 3.86 3.17
CA GLU A 3 -21.92 4.26 4.09
C GLU A 3 -20.52 4.07 3.49
N HIS A 4 -20.45 3.52 2.28
CA HIS A 4 -19.22 3.20 1.58
C HIS A 4 -19.34 3.36 0.06
N TYR A 5 -18.20 3.63 -0.59
CA TYR A 5 -18.01 3.51 -2.04
C TYR A 5 -17.25 2.24 -2.38
N LEU A 6 -17.60 1.63 -3.51
CA LEU A 6 -17.01 0.39 -3.99
C LEU A 6 -16.58 0.57 -5.45
N THR A 7 -15.37 0.12 -5.75
CA THR A 7 -14.88 0.01 -7.14
C THR A 7 -14.00 -1.23 -7.29
N GLU A 8 -13.92 -1.76 -8.50
CA GLU A 8 -13.05 -2.88 -8.84
C GLU A 8 -12.01 -2.39 -9.83
N LEU A 9 -10.75 -2.66 -9.51
CA LEU A 9 -9.63 -2.37 -10.38
C LEU A 9 -9.18 -3.66 -11.06
N PRO A 10 -9.15 -3.70 -12.41
CA PRO A 10 -8.58 -4.85 -13.11
C PRO A 10 -7.07 -4.89 -12.88
N ALA A 11 -6.44 -6.02 -13.18
CA ALA A 11 -4.98 -6.15 -13.12
C ALA A 11 -4.28 -5.16 -14.06
N GLY A 12 -3.04 -4.79 -13.72
CA GLY A 12 -2.28 -3.82 -14.53
C GLY A 12 -2.87 -2.41 -14.59
N SER A 13 -3.72 -2.05 -13.61
CA SER A 13 -4.32 -0.73 -13.48
C SER A 13 -3.61 0.11 -12.44
N HIS A 14 -3.90 1.40 -12.41
CA HIS A 14 -3.42 2.34 -11.40
C HIS A 14 -4.52 3.32 -10.98
N TRP A 15 -4.42 3.79 -9.74
CA TRP A 15 -5.44 4.60 -9.11
C TRP A 15 -4.82 5.46 -8.01
N SER A 16 -5.45 6.60 -7.73
CA SER A 16 -5.05 7.46 -6.62
C SER A 16 -6.23 8.19 -6.02
N LEU A 17 -6.13 8.49 -4.73
CA LEU A 17 -7.13 9.27 -4.00
C LEU A 17 -6.54 9.87 -2.73
N LEU A 18 -7.05 11.05 -2.37
CA LEU A 18 -6.84 11.63 -1.05
C LEU A 18 -7.78 10.99 -0.01
N MET A 19 -7.23 10.15 0.85
CA MET A 19 -7.91 9.59 2.01
C MET A 19 -7.87 10.61 3.15
N ARG A 20 -9.03 10.88 3.77
CA ARG A 20 -9.11 11.82 4.89
C ARG A 20 -8.84 11.11 6.21
N ARG A 21 -8.27 11.82 7.19
CA ARG A 21 -8.07 11.32 8.55
C ARG A 21 -9.35 10.71 9.11
N GLY A 22 -9.21 9.52 9.66
CA GLY A 22 -10.25 8.71 10.28
C GLY A 22 -11.04 7.82 9.32
N THR A 23 -10.93 8.02 8.01
CA THR A 23 -11.56 7.13 7.01
C THR A 23 -10.78 5.83 6.87
N ALA A 24 -11.37 4.82 6.21
CA ALA A 24 -10.69 3.57 5.90
C ALA A 24 -10.75 3.19 4.43
N LEU A 25 -9.67 2.55 3.97
CA LEU A 25 -9.57 1.88 2.67
C LEU A 25 -9.45 0.37 2.92
N ARG A 26 -10.40 -0.40 2.40
CA ARG A 26 -10.31 -1.86 2.39
C ARG A 26 -9.97 -2.34 0.99
N LEU A 27 -8.94 -3.15 0.88
CA LEU A 27 -8.58 -3.90 -0.32
C LEU A 27 -9.05 -5.33 -0.15
N THR A 28 -9.64 -5.91 -1.19
CA THR A 28 -10.03 -7.33 -1.22
C THR A 28 -9.47 -8.00 -2.47
N ASP A 29 -8.69 -9.06 -2.27
CA ASP A 29 -8.26 -9.97 -3.32
C ASP A 29 -9.44 -10.87 -3.70
N ILE A 30 -10.09 -10.56 -4.83
CA ILE A 30 -11.38 -11.18 -5.18
C ILE A 30 -11.19 -12.67 -5.51
N GLU A 31 -10.21 -12.96 -6.36
CA GLU A 31 -10.02 -14.28 -6.97
C GLU A 31 -8.82 -15.04 -6.40
N GLY A 32 -7.96 -14.36 -5.63
CA GLY A 32 -6.64 -14.88 -5.27
C GLY A 32 -5.58 -14.40 -6.27
N GLY A 33 -4.35 -14.24 -5.82
CA GLY A 33 -3.21 -13.87 -6.67
C GLY A 33 -3.04 -12.37 -6.92
N ALA A 34 -3.86 -11.51 -6.30
CA ALA A 34 -3.71 -10.07 -6.43
C ALA A 34 -2.40 -9.55 -5.83
N ASN A 35 -1.84 -8.50 -6.44
CA ASN A 35 -0.81 -7.65 -5.85
C ASN A 35 -1.28 -6.19 -5.89
N VAL A 36 -1.11 -5.45 -4.80
CA VAL A 36 -1.34 -4.00 -4.78
C VAL A 36 -0.10 -3.29 -4.26
N GLY A 37 0.66 -2.68 -5.17
CA GLY A 37 1.73 -1.77 -4.80
C GLY A 37 1.13 -0.41 -4.43
N MET A 38 1.49 0.15 -3.28
CA MET A 38 0.92 1.40 -2.77
C MET A 38 1.98 2.34 -2.20
N LEU A 39 1.86 3.61 -2.57
CA LEU A 39 2.62 4.75 -2.04
C LEU A 39 1.70 5.62 -1.18
N PHE A 40 2.29 6.31 -0.21
CA PHE A 40 1.61 7.25 0.68
C PHE A 40 2.39 8.56 0.75
N TYR A 41 1.68 9.68 0.63
CA TYR A 41 2.25 11.03 0.75
C TYR A 41 1.36 11.88 1.65
N ASN A 42 1.97 12.83 2.36
CA ASN A 42 1.21 13.91 2.99
C ASN A 42 0.74 14.89 1.90
N PRO A 43 -0.58 15.13 1.76
CA PRO A 43 -1.10 16.06 0.75
C PRO A 43 -0.75 17.54 1.01
N GLU A 44 -0.44 17.94 2.25
CA GLU A 44 -0.03 19.31 2.58
C GLU A 44 1.47 19.53 2.36
N ASN A 45 2.26 18.46 2.38
CA ASN A 45 3.70 18.49 2.13
C ASN A 45 4.15 17.17 1.52
N THR A 46 4.21 17.11 0.19
CA THR A 46 4.55 15.88 -0.55
C THR A 46 6.00 15.42 -0.39
N LEU A 47 6.86 16.19 0.30
CA LEU A 47 8.18 15.72 0.71
C LEU A 47 8.10 14.72 1.86
N GLU A 48 7.03 14.75 2.66
CA GLU A 48 6.76 13.71 3.63
C GLU A 48 6.04 12.54 2.96
N ARG A 49 6.66 11.37 3.04
CA ARG A 49 6.25 10.18 2.32
C ARG A 49 6.50 8.92 3.12
N TYR A 50 5.87 7.84 2.69
CA TYR A 50 6.02 6.54 3.34
C TYR A 50 7.50 6.15 3.51
N ASN A 51 7.83 5.63 4.69
CA ASN A 51 9.17 5.17 5.04
C ASN A 51 9.12 3.71 5.51
N ALA A 52 9.56 2.79 4.64
CA ALA A 52 9.63 1.36 4.95
C ALA A 52 10.56 1.07 6.15
N PRO A 53 11.80 1.61 6.22
CA PRO A 53 12.67 1.39 7.38
C PRO A 53 12.05 1.78 8.73
N ASP A 54 11.47 2.97 8.84
CA ASP A 54 10.84 3.43 10.08
C ASP A 54 9.59 2.61 10.40
N THR A 55 8.83 2.21 9.39
CA THR A 55 7.71 1.28 9.57
C THR A 55 8.20 -0.04 10.19
N LEU A 56 9.17 -0.71 9.59
CA LEU A 56 9.66 -2.00 10.08
C LEU A 56 10.34 -1.88 11.45
N LYS A 57 11.12 -0.82 11.66
CA LYS A 57 11.79 -0.52 12.93
C LYS A 57 10.77 -0.28 14.04
N CYS A 58 9.76 0.55 13.83
CA CYS A 58 8.76 0.84 14.85
C CYS A 58 7.88 -0.37 15.19
N GLN A 59 7.74 -1.33 14.26
CA GLN A 59 6.99 -2.56 14.51
C GLN A 59 7.83 -3.75 14.98
N HIS A 60 9.17 -3.61 15.02
CA HIS A 60 10.12 -4.70 15.30
C HIS A 60 9.86 -5.97 14.48
N THR A 61 9.57 -5.81 13.19
CA THR A 61 9.15 -6.92 12.32
C THR A 61 9.52 -6.67 10.87
N PHE A 62 9.71 -7.75 10.12
CA PHE A 62 9.80 -7.74 8.67
C PHE A 62 8.45 -8.02 7.98
N ARG A 63 7.45 -8.43 8.78
CA ARG A 63 6.10 -8.81 8.34
C ARG A 63 5.10 -7.73 8.71
N LEU A 64 4.42 -7.15 7.73
CA LEU A 64 3.30 -6.25 7.96
C LEU A 64 1.96 -7.02 8.03
N THR A 65 1.14 -6.75 9.04
CA THR A 65 -0.18 -7.38 9.26
C THR A 65 -0.99 -6.56 10.29
N THR A 66 -2.14 -7.06 10.72
CA THR A 66 -3.02 -6.43 11.72
C THR A 66 -2.24 -5.86 12.92
N GLY A 67 -2.57 -4.62 13.31
CA GLY A 67 -1.95 -3.92 14.44
C GLY A 67 -0.66 -3.17 14.11
N HIS A 68 -0.15 -3.28 12.88
CA HIS A 68 1.01 -2.51 12.43
C HIS A 68 0.59 -1.15 11.84
N CYS A 69 1.35 -0.11 12.18
CA CYS A 69 1.21 1.24 11.63
C CYS A 69 2.26 1.51 10.55
N LEU A 70 1.84 2.18 9.48
CA LEU A 70 2.68 2.59 8.35
C LEU A 70 3.12 4.05 8.55
N TYR A 71 4.44 4.26 8.59
CA TYR A 71 5.04 5.52 9.00
C TYR A 71 5.49 6.37 7.82
N SER A 72 5.48 7.69 8.03
CA SER A 72 6.23 8.64 7.24
C SER A 72 7.67 8.76 7.70
N ASP A 73 8.52 9.32 6.84
CA ASP A 73 9.90 9.70 7.15
C ASP A 73 10.03 10.84 8.18
N MET A 74 8.91 11.46 8.57
CA MET A 74 8.84 12.46 9.65
C MET A 74 8.26 11.87 10.95
N GLY A 75 8.22 10.53 11.07
CA GLY A 75 7.81 9.84 12.30
C GLY A 75 6.32 9.95 12.63
N ARG A 76 5.47 10.24 11.64
CA ARG A 76 4.00 10.28 11.77
C ARG A 76 3.40 9.00 11.16
N ILE A 77 2.20 8.64 11.62
CA ILE A 77 1.49 7.47 11.07
C ILE A 77 0.59 7.95 9.93
N PHE A 78 0.74 7.36 8.75
CA PHE A 78 -0.23 7.53 7.66
C PHE A 78 -1.50 6.74 7.96
N CYS A 79 -1.36 5.44 8.20
CA CYS A 79 -2.47 4.55 8.53
C CYS A 79 -2.02 3.35 9.38
N GLY A 80 -2.97 2.71 10.05
CA GLY A 80 -2.80 1.43 10.72
C GLY A 80 -3.55 0.31 9.99
N ILE A 81 -3.03 -0.91 10.04
CA ILE A 81 -3.69 -2.11 9.53
C ILE A 81 -4.70 -2.56 10.60
N GLU A 82 -5.96 -2.18 10.39
CA GLU A 82 -7.08 -2.45 11.32
C GLU A 82 -7.47 -3.93 11.31
N ALA A 83 -7.47 -4.55 10.14
CA ALA A 83 -7.76 -5.96 9.94
C ALA A 83 -7.04 -6.49 8.71
N ASP A 84 -6.58 -7.74 8.76
CA ASP A 84 -5.88 -8.41 7.66
C ASP A 84 -6.20 -9.92 7.66
N GLY A 85 -6.81 -10.39 6.57
CA GLY A 85 -7.16 -11.80 6.34
C GLY A 85 -6.13 -12.58 5.50
N PHE A 86 -5.08 -11.91 5.01
CA PHE A 86 -3.97 -12.54 4.29
C PHE A 86 -2.80 -12.84 5.23
N GLY A 87 -2.45 -11.90 6.11
CA GLY A 87 -1.52 -12.11 7.22
C GLY A 87 -0.08 -11.64 6.98
N TRP A 88 0.27 -11.16 5.78
CA TRP A 88 1.62 -10.71 5.44
C TRP A 88 1.64 -9.70 4.29
N HIS A 89 2.39 -8.60 4.38
CA HIS A 89 2.61 -7.71 3.24
C HIS A 89 4.08 -7.33 3.10
N ASP A 90 4.59 -7.35 1.88
CA ASP A 90 5.96 -6.95 1.54
C ASP A 90 6.07 -5.41 1.50
N THR A 91 7.23 -4.90 1.89
CA THR A 91 7.57 -3.49 1.69
C THR A 91 9.03 -3.27 1.32
N VAL A 92 9.76 -4.33 0.99
CA VAL A 92 11.20 -4.26 0.72
C VAL A 92 11.57 -4.57 -0.72
N CYS A 93 10.66 -5.15 -1.50
CA CYS A 93 10.95 -5.55 -2.88
C CYS A 93 10.72 -4.43 -3.91
N GLY A 94 10.10 -3.32 -3.51
CA GLY A 94 9.77 -2.21 -4.41
C GLY A 94 8.74 -2.62 -5.47
N THR A 95 8.88 -2.09 -6.69
CA THR A 95 7.93 -2.33 -7.78
C THR A 95 8.63 -2.72 -9.08
N ALA A 96 7.96 -3.52 -9.91
CA ALA A 96 8.50 -3.97 -11.19
C ALA A 96 8.54 -2.82 -12.22
N ASN A 97 9.60 -2.76 -13.01
CA ASN A 97 9.73 -1.85 -14.16
C ASN A 97 9.43 -2.56 -15.50
N ALA A 98 9.36 -1.79 -16.58
CA ALA A 98 9.05 -2.31 -17.92
C ALA A 98 10.02 -3.42 -18.39
N GLN A 99 11.31 -3.28 -18.11
CA GLN A 99 12.33 -4.26 -18.51
C GLN A 99 12.14 -5.59 -17.78
N GLN A 100 11.84 -5.56 -16.47
CA GLN A 100 11.57 -6.76 -15.68
C GLN A 100 10.32 -7.48 -16.18
N VAL A 101 9.24 -6.73 -16.44
CA VAL A 101 7.97 -7.27 -16.96
C VAL A 101 8.18 -7.89 -18.35
N ALA A 102 8.88 -7.20 -19.27
CA ALA A 102 9.16 -7.72 -20.60
C ALA A 102 10.03 -8.99 -20.57
N ARG A 103 11.02 -9.04 -19.67
CA ARG A 103 11.87 -10.23 -19.51
C ARG A 103 11.10 -11.45 -19.01
N GLN A 104 10.14 -11.25 -18.11
CA GLN A 104 9.39 -12.34 -17.49
C GLN A 104 8.20 -12.79 -18.35
N PHE A 105 7.43 -11.84 -18.89
CA PHE A 105 6.13 -12.13 -19.53
C PHE A 105 6.11 -11.84 -21.03
N GLY A 106 7.22 -11.37 -21.60
CA GLY A 106 7.30 -10.89 -22.97
C GLY A 106 6.76 -9.47 -23.14
N GLU A 107 7.16 -8.83 -24.24
CA GLU A 107 6.64 -7.51 -24.61
C GLU A 107 5.22 -7.63 -25.19
N LEU A 108 4.31 -6.81 -24.67
CA LEU A 108 2.95 -6.67 -25.20
C LEU A 108 2.52 -5.22 -25.06
N ASN A 109 2.44 -4.49 -26.16
CA ASN A 109 2.21 -3.04 -26.16
C ASN A 109 0.74 -2.67 -26.44
N TYR A 110 0.44 -1.37 -26.38
CA TYR A 110 -0.91 -0.85 -26.57
C TYR A 110 -1.47 -1.10 -27.99
N GLN A 111 -0.63 -1.01 -29.02
CA GLN A 111 -1.06 -1.26 -30.41
C GLN A 111 -1.48 -2.72 -30.62
N GLN A 112 -0.86 -3.65 -29.90
CA GLN A 112 -1.17 -5.08 -29.96
C GLN A 112 -2.39 -5.46 -29.11
N ALA A 113 -2.49 -4.94 -27.89
CA ALA A 113 -3.43 -5.46 -26.88
C ALA A 113 -4.31 -4.40 -26.20
N ARG A 114 -4.19 -3.12 -26.56
CA ARG A 114 -4.91 -1.99 -25.93
C ARG A 114 -4.73 -1.98 -24.41
N ASN A 115 -5.81 -2.16 -23.65
CA ASN A 115 -5.79 -2.20 -22.18
C ASN A 115 -5.28 -3.52 -21.63
N GLU A 116 -5.20 -4.57 -22.45
CA GLU A 116 -4.64 -5.87 -22.08
C GLU A 116 -3.11 -5.94 -22.22
N ARG A 117 -2.46 -4.82 -22.57
CA ARG A 117 -0.99 -4.72 -22.64
C ARG A 117 -0.35 -5.06 -21.31
N HIS A 118 0.91 -5.51 -21.33
CA HIS A 118 1.65 -5.72 -20.11
C HIS A 118 2.03 -4.38 -19.47
N GLN A 119 1.61 -4.18 -18.24
CA GLN A 119 1.86 -2.97 -17.47
C GLN A 119 2.90 -3.26 -16.39
N ASN A 120 3.56 -2.22 -15.92
CA ASN A 120 4.51 -2.34 -14.82
C ASN A 120 4.19 -1.29 -13.76
N GLY A 121 4.61 -1.59 -12.53
CA GLY A 121 4.22 -0.77 -11.39
C GLY A 121 4.99 0.54 -11.32
N TYR A 122 6.25 0.59 -11.77
CA TYR A 122 7.04 1.81 -11.82
C TYR A 122 6.39 2.88 -12.72
N ASP A 123 6.05 2.53 -13.96
CA ASP A 123 5.41 3.47 -14.88
C ASP A 123 3.99 3.84 -14.41
N SER A 124 3.26 2.87 -13.85
CA SER A 124 1.94 3.09 -13.26
C SER A 124 1.96 4.10 -12.12
N PHE A 125 2.96 4.02 -11.23
CA PHE A 125 3.16 5.03 -10.20
C PHE A 125 3.50 6.39 -10.80
N LEU A 126 4.36 6.47 -11.83
CA LEU A 126 4.69 7.75 -12.47
C LEU A 126 3.48 8.42 -13.10
N VAL A 127 2.57 7.64 -13.70
CA VAL A 127 1.31 8.17 -14.26
C VAL A 127 0.46 8.81 -13.17
N GLU A 128 0.28 8.13 -12.03
CA GLU A 128 -0.52 8.69 -10.93
C GLU A 128 0.18 9.84 -10.21
N LEU A 129 1.49 9.76 -9.98
CA LEU A 129 2.29 10.84 -9.40
C LEU A 129 2.17 12.13 -10.22
N ALA A 130 2.20 12.04 -11.55
CA ALA A 130 2.08 13.19 -12.44
C ALA A 130 0.76 13.95 -12.26
N LYS A 131 -0.33 13.28 -11.86
CA LYS A 131 -1.63 13.94 -11.56
C LYS A 131 -1.55 14.93 -10.41
N TYR A 132 -0.55 14.79 -9.53
CA TYR A 132 -0.32 15.64 -8.36
C TYR A 132 0.93 16.51 -8.50
N GLY A 133 1.46 16.66 -9.73
CA GLY A 133 2.68 17.45 -9.99
C GLY A 133 3.97 16.79 -9.48
N LEU A 134 3.93 15.50 -9.17
CA LEU A 134 5.08 14.71 -8.72
C LEU A 134 5.68 13.91 -9.89
N GLY A 135 6.96 13.54 -9.78
CA GLY A 135 7.68 12.82 -10.81
C GLY A 135 8.67 11.79 -10.27
N LYS A 136 9.63 11.40 -11.11
CA LYS A 136 10.60 10.34 -10.81
C LYS A 136 11.38 10.56 -9.50
N ARG A 137 11.73 11.81 -9.19
CA ARG A 137 12.45 12.16 -7.96
C ARG A 137 11.64 11.91 -6.69
N ASP A 138 10.31 11.92 -6.82
CA ASP A 138 9.38 11.85 -5.70
C ASP A 138 9.03 10.38 -5.36
N MET A 139 9.36 9.42 -6.24
CA MET A 139 9.15 7.99 -6.04
C MET A 139 9.68 7.53 -4.67
N ALA A 140 8.79 6.97 -3.86
CA ALA A 140 9.07 6.48 -2.51
C ALA A 140 9.17 4.94 -2.48
N ALA A 141 9.49 4.38 -1.32
CA ALA A 141 9.23 2.97 -1.05
C ALA A 141 7.72 2.70 -1.12
N CYS A 142 7.33 1.48 -1.49
CA CYS A 142 5.93 1.05 -1.52
C CYS A 142 5.67 -0.11 -0.56
N VAL A 143 4.40 -0.31 -0.22
CA VAL A 143 3.90 -1.56 0.35
C VAL A 143 3.25 -2.36 -0.77
N ASN A 144 3.63 -3.63 -0.91
CA ASN A 144 2.96 -4.60 -1.77
C ASN A 144 1.99 -5.44 -0.92
N PHE A 145 0.72 -5.03 -0.91
CA PHE A 145 -0.32 -5.81 -0.23
C PHE A 145 -0.58 -7.13 -0.95
N PHE A 146 -0.95 -8.13 -0.14
CA PHE A 146 -1.15 -9.53 -0.56
C PHE A 146 0.11 -10.26 -1.07
N ALA A 147 1.31 -9.79 -0.73
CA ALA A 147 2.56 -10.45 -1.07
C ALA A 147 3.30 -10.91 0.19
N HIS A 148 3.59 -12.22 0.28
CA HIS A 148 4.45 -12.81 1.31
C HIS A 148 5.84 -13.04 0.74
N VAL A 149 6.83 -12.36 1.29
CA VAL A 149 8.24 -12.50 0.92
C VAL A 149 9.02 -13.12 2.07
N GLY A 150 9.75 -14.19 1.77
CA GLY A 150 10.69 -14.84 2.67
C GLY A 150 12.13 -14.67 2.19
N SER A 151 13.08 -14.82 3.11
CA SER A 151 14.52 -14.85 2.81
C SER A 151 15.08 -16.26 3.06
N ASP A 152 16.00 -16.71 2.21
CA ASP A 152 16.84 -17.88 2.52
C ASP A 152 18.03 -17.51 3.43
N ASP A 153 18.82 -18.51 3.83
CA ASP A 153 20.00 -18.34 4.70
C ASP A 153 21.11 -17.48 4.06
N ASN A 154 21.06 -17.26 2.75
CA ASN A 154 21.99 -16.39 2.02
C ASN A 154 21.44 -14.97 1.85
N GLY A 155 20.24 -14.68 2.34
CA GLY A 155 19.57 -13.39 2.21
C GLY A 155 18.88 -13.17 0.86
N ASN A 156 18.73 -14.20 0.03
CA ASN A 156 17.96 -14.08 -1.21
C ASN A 156 16.47 -14.02 -0.88
N LEU A 157 15.80 -12.99 -1.40
CA LEU A 157 14.37 -12.82 -1.24
C LEU A 157 13.60 -13.60 -2.31
N ARG A 158 12.52 -14.25 -1.89
CA ARG A 158 11.56 -14.92 -2.78
C ARG A 158 10.13 -14.59 -2.39
N LEU A 159 9.28 -14.48 -3.39
CA LEU A 159 7.83 -14.44 -3.18
C LEU A 159 7.35 -15.84 -2.84
N GLU A 160 6.96 -16.07 -1.58
CA GLU A 160 6.50 -17.37 -1.09
C GLU A 160 5.00 -17.59 -1.33
N GLN A 161 4.22 -16.51 -1.26
CA GLN A 161 2.79 -16.54 -1.53
C GLN A 161 2.33 -15.21 -2.11
N GLN A 162 1.50 -15.27 -3.15
CA GLN A 162 0.80 -14.11 -3.70
C GLN A 162 -0.71 -14.33 -3.58
N GLY A 163 -1.36 -13.45 -2.84
CA GLY A 163 -2.80 -13.43 -2.73
C GLY A 163 -3.44 -14.65 -2.06
N LYS A 164 -4.73 -14.49 -1.78
CA LYS A 164 -5.61 -15.52 -1.23
C LYS A 164 -7.03 -15.06 -1.52
N ALA A 165 -7.80 -15.87 -2.26
CA ALA A 165 -9.17 -15.53 -2.64
C ALA A 165 -10.02 -15.14 -1.42
N GLY A 166 -10.69 -13.99 -1.51
CA GLY A 166 -11.51 -13.41 -0.46
C GLY A 166 -10.74 -12.77 0.69
N ALA A 167 -9.40 -12.85 0.72
CA ALA A 167 -8.62 -12.15 1.74
C ALA A 167 -8.76 -10.64 1.56
N SER A 168 -8.82 -9.92 2.68
CA SER A 168 -8.91 -8.47 2.67
C SER A 168 -7.98 -7.85 3.70
N VAL A 169 -7.56 -6.61 3.44
CA VAL A 169 -6.80 -5.78 4.36
C VAL A 169 -7.49 -4.42 4.49
N THR A 170 -7.64 -3.92 5.71
CA THR A 170 -8.29 -2.63 6.01
C THR A 170 -7.29 -1.67 6.62
N LEU A 171 -7.14 -0.51 5.99
CA LEU A 171 -6.23 0.56 6.41
C LEU A 171 -7.06 1.70 7.01
N ARG A 172 -6.83 2.04 8.27
CA ARG A 172 -7.46 3.18 8.97
C ARG A 172 -6.49 4.35 9.00
N PHE A 173 -6.86 5.49 8.40
CA PHE A 173 -5.96 6.62 8.22
C PHE A 173 -5.85 7.51 9.48
N ALA A 174 -4.65 7.70 10.00
CA ALA A 174 -4.36 8.55 11.16
C ALA A 174 -4.08 10.01 10.77
N MET A 175 -3.86 10.27 9.48
CA MET A 175 -3.78 11.60 8.89
C MET A 175 -4.35 11.60 7.46
N ASP A 176 -4.68 12.78 6.94
CA ASP A 176 -4.93 12.98 5.53
C ASP A 176 -3.73 12.46 4.73
N THR A 177 -4.01 11.60 3.75
CA THR A 177 -3.00 10.83 3.03
C THR A 177 -3.37 10.73 1.56
N LEU A 178 -2.49 11.18 0.69
CA LEU A 178 -2.57 10.86 -0.73
C LEU A 178 -2.09 9.41 -0.92
N VAL A 179 -3.02 8.54 -1.32
CA VAL A 179 -2.74 7.17 -1.71
C VAL A 179 -2.58 7.10 -3.22
N ILE A 180 -1.51 6.46 -3.67
CA ILE A 180 -1.26 6.11 -5.07
C ILE A 180 -1.00 4.61 -5.13
N LEU A 181 -1.71 3.88 -5.99
CA LEU A 181 -1.57 2.43 -6.09
C LEU A 181 -1.59 1.90 -7.52
N HIS A 182 -1.08 0.68 -7.70
CA HIS A 182 -1.23 -0.11 -8.91
C HIS A 182 -1.58 -1.57 -8.59
N THR A 183 -2.16 -2.26 -9.57
CA THR A 183 -2.45 -3.71 -9.53
C THR A 183 -1.52 -4.51 -10.46
N CYS A 184 -0.35 -3.97 -10.79
CA CYS A 184 0.69 -4.67 -11.55
C CYS A 184 1.33 -5.82 -10.74
N PRO A 185 1.93 -6.82 -11.41
CA PRO A 185 2.59 -7.95 -10.78
C PRO A 185 3.71 -7.53 -9.81
N HIS A 186 3.90 -8.33 -8.75
CA HIS A 186 5.01 -8.16 -7.82
C HIS A 186 6.36 -8.38 -8.55
N PRO A 187 7.42 -7.62 -8.24
CA PRO A 187 8.73 -7.73 -8.91
C PRO A 187 9.40 -9.11 -8.79
N LEU A 188 9.05 -9.89 -7.77
CA LEU A 188 9.54 -11.26 -7.56
C LEU A 188 8.53 -12.34 -8.03
N SER A 189 7.53 -11.98 -8.83
CA SER A 189 6.58 -12.97 -9.36
C SER A 189 7.29 -13.98 -10.26
N THR A 190 6.95 -15.26 -10.07
CA THR A 190 7.44 -16.39 -10.87
C THR A 190 6.35 -16.99 -11.76
N ALA A 191 5.22 -16.28 -11.91
CA ALA A 191 4.12 -16.73 -12.76
C ALA A 191 4.58 -16.90 -14.22
N THR A 192 4.04 -17.91 -14.90
CA THR A 192 4.32 -18.15 -16.32
C THR A 192 3.70 -17.08 -17.21
N ASP A 193 2.44 -16.75 -16.93
CA ASP A 193 1.68 -15.72 -17.65
C ASP A 193 1.56 -14.45 -16.80
N TYR A 194 1.37 -13.30 -17.45
CA TYR A 194 1.13 -12.04 -16.76
C TYR A 194 -0.10 -12.16 -15.85
N PRO A 195 0.02 -12.00 -14.51
CA PRO A 195 -1.10 -12.14 -13.58
C PRO A 195 -2.25 -11.17 -13.88
N ARG A 196 -3.49 -11.69 -13.91
CA ARG A 196 -4.71 -10.93 -14.27
C ARG A 196 -5.79 -10.95 -13.19
N HIS A 197 -5.39 -10.77 -11.95
CA HIS A 197 -6.29 -10.83 -10.79
C HIS A 197 -6.83 -9.44 -10.41
N PRO A 198 -8.16 -9.23 -10.37
CA PRO A 198 -8.76 -7.96 -9.99
C PRO A 198 -8.75 -7.74 -8.47
N VAL A 199 -8.80 -6.47 -8.07
CA VAL A 199 -8.88 -6.07 -6.65
C VAL A 199 -10.08 -5.17 -6.45
N ARG A 200 -10.85 -5.45 -5.39
CA ARG A 200 -11.93 -4.57 -4.96
C ARG A 200 -11.43 -3.57 -3.93
N LEU A 201 -11.81 -2.31 -4.10
CA LEU A 201 -11.56 -1.22 -3.17
C LEU A 201 -12.89 -0.83 -2.54
N THR A 202 -12.95 -0.80 -1.21
CA THR A 202 -14.08 -0.26 -0.46
C THR A 202 -13.59 0.92 0.38
N LEU A 203 -14.17 2.10 0.15
CA LEU A 203 -13.91 3.30 0.93
C LEU A 203 -15.00 3.45 1.99
N ASP A 204 -14.59 3.39 3.25
CA ASP A 204 -15.45 3.64 4.40
C ASP A 204 -15.27 5.08 4.88
N TYR A 205 -16.35 5.85 4.78
CA TYR A 205 -16.37 7.27 5.14
C TYR A 205 -16.61 7.51 6.63
N GLN A 206 -17.03 6.49 7.37
CA GLN A 206 -17.24 6.61 8.80
C GLN A 206 -15.90 6.86 9.48
N ARG A 207 -15.76 8.06 10.06
CA ARG A 207 -14.53 8.46 10.73
C ARG A 207 -14.40 7.76 12.08
N ALA A 208 -13.26 7.15 12.31
CA ALA A 208 -12.87 6.53 13.57
C ALA A 208 -11.38 6.79 13.84
N PRO A 209 -10.93 6.77 15.10
CA PRO A 209 -9.50 6.79 15.41
C PRO A 209 -8.82 5.49 14.96
N LEU A 210 -7.50 5.43 15.09
CA LEU A 210 -6.80 4.14 14.99
C LEU A 210 -7.37 3.16 16.04
N PRO A 211 -7.58 1.88 15.68
CA PRO A 211 -8.08 0.89 16.62
C PRO A 211 -7.02 0.59 17.69
N ALA A 212 -7.46 0.18 18.89
CA ALA A 212 -6.57 -0.08 20.03
C ALA A 212 -5.43 -1.07 19.70
N ILE A 213 -5.69 -2.08 18.87
CA ILE A 213 -4.69 -3.07 18.41
C ILE A 213 -3.49 -2.43 17.69
N CYS A 214 -3.69 -1.29 17.03
CA CYS A 214 -2.61 -0.53 16.40
C CYS A 214 -1.75 0.25 17.41
N LEU A 215 -2.23 0.42 18.65
CA LEU A 215 -1.63 1.27 19.67
C LEU A 215 -1.07 0.48 20.87
N GLU A 216 -1.04 -0.86 20.80
CA GLU A 216 -0.45 -1.72 21.83
C GLU A 216 1.07 -1.48 21.98
N ARG A 217 1.74 -1.01 20.91
CA ARG A 217 3.18 -0.72 20.89
C ARG A 217 3.46 0.72 21.34
N PRO A 218 4.42 0.96 22.24
CA PRO A 218 4.84 2.30 22.62
C PRO A 218 5.27 3.18 21.45
N GLU A 219 5.91 2.59 20.42
CA GLU A 219 6.32 3.26 19.20
C GLU A 219 5.12 3.90 18.48
N ASN A 220 4.02 3.16 18.37
CA ASN A 220 2.78 3.63 17.72
C ASN A 220 2.06 4.71 18.54
N GLN A 221 2.14 4.66 19.86
CA GLN A 221 1.63 5.74 20.70
C GLN A 221 2.42 7.04 20.50
N ARG A 222 3.76 6.96 20.36
CA ARG A 222 4.60 8.12 20.04
C ARG A 222 4.35 8.63 18.61
N GLY A 223 4.20 7.74 17.64
CA GLY A 223 3.81 8.09 16.28
C GLY A 223 2.48 8.85 16.24
N LEU A 224 1.46 8.34 16.95
CA LEU A 224 0.16 8.99 17.06
C LEU A 224 0.26 10.36 17.75
N ARG A 225 1.12 10.50 18.77
CA ARG A 225 1.41 11.79 19.39
C ARG A 225 1.96 12.80 18.38
N ASN A 226 2.83 12.37 17.46
CA ASN A 226 3.33 13.23 16.38
C ASN A 226 2.20 13.63 15.40
N ASN A 227 1.26 12.72 15.10
CA ASN A 227 0.06 13.08 14.33
C ASN A 227 -0.78 14.15 15.05
N THR A 228 -1.02 14.00 16.36
CA THR A 228 -1.76 15.00 17.16
C THR A 228 -1.08 16.36 17.12
N LEU A 229 0.25 16.41 17.31
CA LEU A 229 1.03 17.65 17.23
C LEU A 229 0.94 18.29 15.85
N TYR A 230 1.00 17.51 14.78
CA TYR A 230 0.91 18.01 13.40
C TYR A 230 -0.40 18.74 13.11
N TYR A 231 -1.53 18.23 13.62
CA TYR A 231 -2.83 18.89 13.43
C TYR A 231 -3.06 20.09 14.36
N LEU A 232 -2.13 20.36 15.30
CA LEU A 232 -2.29 21.38 16.34
C LEU A 232 -3.66 21.33 17.05
N ALA A 233 -4.29 20.15 17.07
CA ALA A 233 -5.66 19.93 17.51
C ALA A 233 -5.71 18.83 18.57
N GLU A 234 -6.15 19.27 19.75
CA GLU A 234 -6.52 18.53 20.95
C GLU A 234 -5.36 17.92 21.76
N GLN A 235 -5.18 18.47 22.96
CA GLN A 235 -4.63 17.70 24.07
C GLN A 235 -5.34 16.34 24.13
N PRO A 236 -4.64 15.21 24.39
CA PRO A 236 -5.31 13.97 24.69
C PRO A 236 -6.24 14.24 25.87
N GLN A 237 -7.54 14.13 25.66
CA GLN A 237 -8.49 14.13 26.76
C GLN A 237 -8.15 12.91 27.63
N GLY A 238 -7.62 13.16 28.82
CA GLY A 238 -7.44 12.16 29.88
C GLY A 238 -6.19 11.28 29.75
N VAL A 239 -5.11 11.70 30.42
CA VAL A 239 -4.35 10.78 31.29
C VAL A 239 -4.94 10.93 32.68
#